data_AF-A0A6M0ARW4-F1
#
_entry.id   AF-A0A6M0ARW4-F1
#
_cell.length_a   1.000
_cell.length_b   1.000
_cell.length_c   1.000
_cell.angle_alpha   90.00
_cell.angle_beta   90.00
_cell.angle_gamma   90.00
#
_symmetry.space_group_name_H-M   'P 1'
#
loop_
_entity.id
_entity.type
_entity.pdbx_description
1 polymer ?
#
loop_
_entity_poly.entity_id
_entity_poly.type
_entity_poly.pdbx_seq_one_letter_code
_entity_poly.pdbx_strand_id
1 'polypeptide(L)'
;GERLNGLGGIPATSFAKLAELCCFTPESDGVYNSRQMVEHDLAAEQSIIQLVRSQAAQAESLGDRATRYLYEKILLKTEERAYHLSHFLAPDSLVMGFMGNGAN
;
A
#
# COMPACT_ATOMS: atom_id res chain seq x y z
N GLY A 1 -3.52 13.42 -10.30
CA GLY A 1 -4.18 14.73 -10.50
C GLY A 1 -4.45 15.01 -11.96
N GLU A 2 -3.41 15.04 -12.80
CA GLU A 2 -3.49 15.47 -14.20
C GLU A 2 -4.54 14.73 -15.03
N ARG A 3 -4.62 13.40 -14.95
CA ARG A 3 -5.64 12.61 -15.68
C ARG A 3 -7.07 13.04 -15.33
N LEU A 4 -7.37 13.23 -14.05
CA LEU A 4 -8.69 13.65 -13.59
C LEU A 4 -9.04 15.05 -14.08
N ASN A 5 -8.08 15.99 -13.99
CA ASN A 5 -8.24 17.35 -14.52
C ASN A 5 -8.43 17.37 -16.04
N GLY A 6 -7.68 16.55 -16.78
CA GLY A 6 -7.83 16.40 -18.24
C GLY A 6 -9.17 15.80 -18.67
N LEU A 7 -9.87 15.10 -17.78
CA LEU A 7 -11.24 14.60 -18.00
C LEU A 7 -12.32 15.58 -17.51
N GLY A 8 -11.94 16.78 -17.05
CA GLY A 8 -12.85 17.80 -16.54
C GLY A 8 -13.20 17.68 -15.04
N GLY A 9 -12.55 16.79 -14.31
CA GLY A 9 -12.72 16.63 -12.86
C GLY A 9 -11.80 17.55 -12.04
N ILE A 10 -12.18 17.86 -10.81
CA ILE A 10 -11.35 18.66 -9.89
C ILE A 10 -10.62 17.72 -8.91
N PRO A 11 -9.27 17.67 -8.90
CA PRO A 11 -8.54 16.83 -7.96
C PRO A 11 -8.68 17.32 -6.52
N ALA A 12 -8.67 16.38 -5.57
CA ALA A 12 -8.55 16.71 -4.16
C ALA A 12 -7.18 17.35 -3.88
N THR A 13 -7.19 18.54 -3.26
CA THR A 13 -5.98 19.31 -2.96
C THR A 13 -5.84 19.67 -1.48
N SER A 14 -6.91 19.57 -0.68
CA SER A 14 -6.86 19.84 0.76
C SER A 14 -6.51 18.59 1.56
N PHE A 15 -5.74 18.74 2.63
CA PHE A 15 -5.40 17.62 3.52
C PHE A 15 -6.63 16.92 4.11
N ALA A 16 -7.66 17.69 4.48
CA ALA A 16 -8.91 17.13 4.97
C ALA A 16 -9.58 16.20 3.95
N LYS A 17 -9.64 16.60 2.67
CA LYS A 17 -10.24 15.76 1.63
C LYS A 17 -9.37 14.56 1.29
N LEU A 18 -8.05 14.71 1.32
CA LEU A 18 -7.12 13.58 1.12
C LEU A 18 -7.27 12.54 2.24
N ALA A 19 -7.41 12.98 3.50
CA ALA A 19 -7.66 12.09 4.64
C ALA A 19 -9.01 11.37 4.52
N GLU A 20 -10.07 12.08 4.11
CA GLU A 20 -11.40 11.51 3.88
C GLU A 20 -11.40 10.42 2.79
N LEU A 21 -10.58 10.60 1.74
CA LEU A 21 -10.46 9.67 0.62
C LEU A 21 -9.41 8.57 0.84
N CYS A 22 -8.72 8.57 1.98
CA CYS A 22 -7.67 7.59 2.27
C CYS A 22 -8.28 6.19 2.46
N CYS A 23 -7.70 5.17 1.81
CA CYS A 23 -8.19 3.79 1.88
C CYS A 23 -7.55 2.95 2.99
N PHE A 24 -6.68 3.55 3.79
CA PHE A 24 -6.03 2.94 4.94
C PHE A 24 -6.00 3.94 6.09
N THR A 25 -5.72 3.46 7.30
CA THR A 25 -5.59 4.34 8.47
C THR A 25 -4.18 4.94 8.50
N PRO A 26 -4.03 6.28 8.41
CA PRO A 26 -2.73 6.91 8.61
C PRO A 26 -2.19 6.62 10.01
N GLU A 27 -0.89 6.42 10.13
CA GLU A 27 -0.24 6.25 11.42
C GLU A 27 -0.41 7.50 12.30
N SER A 28 -0.61 7.31 13.61
CA SER A 28 -0.60 8.42 14.55
C SER A 28 0.81 8.93 14.77
N ASP A 29 0.92 10.21 15.15
CA ASP A 29 2.17 10.85 15.54
C ASP A 29 2.91 10.01 16.59
N GLY A 30 4.20 9.76 16.37
CA GLY A 30 5.01 8.96 17.28
C GLY A 30 6.25 8.37 16.64
N VAL A 31 6.87 7.43 17.36
CA VAL A 31 8.03 6.66 16.89
C VAL A 31 7.66 5.18 16.96
N TYR A 32 7.86 4.47 15.86
CA TYR A 32 7.62 3.04 15.75
C TYR A 32 8.94 2.31 15.57
N ASN A 33 8.99 1.04 15.99
CA ASN A 33 10.13 0.21 15.63
C ASN A 33 10.07 -0.11 14.12
N SER A 34 11.22 -0.37 13.51
CA SER A 34 11.30 -0.56 12.06
C SER A 34 10.44 -1.73 11.56
N ARG A 35 10.24 -2.78 12.36
CA ARG A 35 9.38 -3.91 11.98
C ARG A 35 7.90 -3.51 11.93
N GLN A 36 7.42 -2.78 12.94
CA GLN A 36 6.06 -2.24 13.00
C GLN A 36 5.78 -1.29 11.84
N MET A 37 6.72 -0.40 11.52
CA MET A 37 6.59 0.49 10.36
C MET A 37 6.37 -0.31 9.06
N VAL A 38 7.20 -1.32 8.83
CA VAL A 38 7.09 -2.16 7.62
C VAL A 38 5.81 -2.99 7.60
N GLU A 39 5.30 -3.44 8.76
CA GLU A 39 4.01 -4.11 8.89
C GLU A 39 2.85 -3.17 8.52
N HIS A 40 2.89 -1.92 8.99
CA HIS A 40 1.90 -0.90 8.63
C HIS A 40 1.98 -0.54 7.15
N ASP A 41 3.17 -0.36 6.59
CA ASP A 41 3.39 -0.13 5.16
C ASP A 41 2.81 -1.28 4.32
N LEU A 42 3.05 -2.53 4.72
CA LEU A 42 2.50 -3.70 4.02
C LEU A 42 0.96 -3.69 4.04
N ALA A 43 0.35 -3.38 5.19
CA ALA A 43 -1.11 -3.28 5.31
C ALA A 43 -1.70 -2.14 4.45
N ALA A 44 -1.00 -1.00 4.38
CA ALA A 44 -1.38 0.12 3.54
C ALA A 44 -1.30 -0.24 2.05
N GLU A 45 -0.19 -0.83 1.59
CA GLU A 45 -0.03 -1.28 0.20
C GLU A 45 -1.10 -2.31 -0.19
N GLN A 46 -1.44 -3.25 0.69
CA GLN A 46 -2.53 -4.21 0.47
C GLN A 46 -3.89 -3.53 0.29
N SER A 47 -4.17 -2.49 1.09
CA SER A 47 -5.41 -1.70 0.98
C SER A 47 -5.47 -0.93 -0.34
N ILE A 48 -4.34 -0.35 -0.76
CA ILE A 48 -4.20 0.35 -2.05
C ILE A 48 -4.41 -0.64 -3.22
N ILE A 49 -3.83 -1.85 -3.16
CA ILE A 49 -4.02 -2.89 -4.18
C ILE A 49 -5.51 -3.21 -4.37
N GLN A 50 -6.24 -3.39 -3.27
CA GLN A 50 -7.68 -3.67 -3.33
C GLN A 50 -8.45 -2.51 -3.98
N LEU A 51 -8.17 -1.28 -3.58
CA LEU A 51 -8.81 -0.10 -4.17
C LEU A 51 -8.51 0.01 -5.67
N VAL A 52 -7.23 -0.06 -6.07
CA VAL A 52 -6.83 0.11 -7.48
C VAL A 52 -7.44 -0.97 -8.37
N ARG A 53 -7.53 -2.22 -7.89
CA ARG A 53 -8.23 -3.30 -8.63
C ARG A 53 -9.71 -2.99 -8.85
N SER A 54 -10.40 -2.49 -7.81
CA SER A 54 -11.81 -2.12 -7.93
C SER A 54 -12.02 -0.95 -8.92
N GLN A 55 -11.15 0.06 -8.86
CA GLN A 55 -11.20 1.22 -9.75
C GLN A 55 -10.83 0.89 -11.20
N ALA A 56 -9.89 -0.03 -11.42
CA ALA A 56 -9.56 -0.54 -12.75
C ALA A 56 -10.75 -1.27 -13.39
N ALA A 57 -11.44 -2.13 -12.62
CA ALA A 57 -12.64 -2.83 -13.07
C ALA A 57 -13.79 -1.85 -13.38
N GLN A 58 -13.95 -0.80 -12.55
CA GLN A 58 -14.93 0.25 -12.81
C GLN A 58 -14.60 1.04 -14.08
N ALA A 59 -13.35 1.47 -14.26
CA ALA A 59 -12.93 2.17 -15.46
C ALA A 59 -13.13 1.34 -16.73
N GLU A 60 -12.88 0.01 -16.66
CA GLU A 60 -13.19 -0.91 -17.74
C GLU A 60 -14.69 -0.96 -18.06
N SER A 61 -15.55 -1.06 -17.03
CA SER A 61 -17.01 -1.12 -17.21
C SER A 61 -17.58 0.14 -17.88
N LEU A 62 -16.93 1.29 -17.70
CA LEU A 62 -17.29 2.57 -18.30
C LEU A 62 -16.62 2.81 -19.67
N GLY A 63 -15.80 1.87 -20.14
CA GLY A 63 -15.08 1.98 -21.41
C GLY A 63 -13.86 2.90 -21.37
N ASP A 64 -13.43 3.39 -20.20
CA ASP A 64 -12.25 4.25 -20.06
C ASP A 64 -10.95 3.41 -20.03
N ARG A 65 -10.54 2.99 -21.23
CA ARG A 65 -9.33 2.17 -21.44
C ARG A 65 -8.05 2.85 -20.99
N ALA A 66 -7.95 4.18 -21.13
CA ALA A 66 -6.75 4.91 -20.79
C ALA A 66 -6.59 5.04 -19.26
N THR A 67 -7.68 5.29 -18.53
CA THR A 67 -7.64 5.31 -17.06
C THR A 67 -7.40 3.92 -16.50
N ARG A 68 -8.02 2.88 -17.07
CA ARG A 68 -7.71 1.48 -16.71
C ARG A 68 -6.20 1.18 -16.87
N TYR A 69 -5.61 1.51 -18.01
CA TYR A 69 -4.19 1.28 -18.26
C TYR A 69 -3.29 2.00 -17.23
N LEU A 70 -3.65 3.21 -16.84
CA LEU A 70 -2.92 3.93 -15.78
C LEU A 70 -3.05 3.23 -14.43
N TYR A 71 -4.25 2.74 -14.07
CA TYR A 71 -4.44 1.97 -12.85
C TYR A 71 -3.66 0.66 -12.86
N GLU A 72 -3.59 -0.07 -13.98
CA GLU A 72 -2.80 -1.29 -14.09
C GLU A 72 -1.30 -1.04 -13.91
N LYS A 73 -0.77 0.08 -14.42
CA LYS A 73 0.63 0.49 -14.16
C LYS A 73 0.88 0.76 -12.68
N ILE A 74 -0.03 1.47 -12.02
CA ILE A 74 0.05 1.75 -10.58
C ILE A 74 -0.04 0.44 -9.79
N LEU A 75 -0.97 -0.44 -10.17
CA LEU A 75 -1.19 -1.73 -9.54
C LEU A 75 0.08 -2.59 -9.57
N LEU A 76 0.71 -2.74 -10.73
CA LEU A 76 1.92 -3.53 -10.88
C LEU A 76 3.03 -3.07 -9.91
N LYS A 77 3.22 -1.75 -9.79
CA LYS A 77 4.22 -1.19 -8.87
C LYS A 77 3.85 -1.33 -7.40
N THR A 78 2.56 -1.31 -7.10
CA THR A 78 2.04 -1.46 -5.73
C THR A 78 2.14 -2.91 -5.27
N GLU A 79 1.83 -3.86 -6.14
CA GLU A 79 2.03 -5.30 -5.90
C GLU A 79 3.51 -5.64 -5.72
N GLU A 80 4.41 -5.04 -6.51
CA GLU A 80 5.86 -5.20 -6.37
C GLU A 80 6.33 -4.70 -4.98
N ARG A 81 5.87 -3.54 -4.52
CA ARG A 81 6.20 -3.02 -3.17
C ARG A 81 5.67 -3.92 -2.07
N ALA A 82 4.41 -4.35 -2.14
CA ALA A 82 3.83 -5.27 -1.17
C ALA A 82 4.61 -6.60 -1.09
N TYR A 83 5.03 -7.14 -2.25
CA TYR A 83 5.89 -8.32 -2.31
C TYR A 83 7.21 -8.09 -1.56
N HIS A 84 7.93 -7.00 -1.83
CA HIS A 84 9.21 -6.71 -1.17
C HIS A 84 9.06 -6.49 0.34
N LEU A 85 8.01 -5.78 0.79
CA LEU A 85 7.71 -5.60 2.21
C LEU A 85 7.42 -6.94 2.89
N SER A 86 6.62 -7.80 2.25
CA SER A 86 6.32 -9.14 2.76
C SER A 86 7.57 -10.02 2.86
N HIS A 87 8.48 -9.92 1.90
CA HIS A 87 9.74 -10.64 1.91
C HIS A 87 10.66 -10.15 3.04
N PHE A 88 10.70 -8.83 3.27
CA PHE A 88 11.48 -8.25 4.36
C PHE A 88 10.98 -8.67 5.75
N LEU A 89 9.66 -8.83 5.89
CA LEU A 89 9.04 -9.27 7.15
C LEU A 89 9.14 -10.78 7.39
N ALA A 90 9.54 -11.56 6.39
CA ALA A 90 9.64 -13.00 6.49
C ALA A 90 10.46 -13.43 7.71
N PRO A 91 10.10 -14.56 8.38
CA PRO A 91 10.85 -15.05 9.53
C PRO A 91 12.32 -15.22 9.16
N ASP A 92 13.21 -14.61 9.95
CA ASP A 92 14.63 -14.82 9.76
C ASP A 92 14.98 -16.25 10.18
N SER A 93 15.62 -16.99 9.27
CA SER A 93 15.97 -18.40 9.49
C SER A 93 17.12 -18.58 10.48
N LEU A 94 17.79 -17.49 10.88
CA LEU A 94 18.81 -17.49 11.92
C LEU A 94 18.16 -17.50 13.31
N VAL A 95 17.54 -18.63 13.66
CA VAL A 95 17.30 -18.99 15.04
C VAL A 95 18.66 -19.08 15.71
N MET A 96 18.96 -18.18 16.66
CA MET A 96 20.09 -18.36 17.57
C MET A 96 19.91 -19.72 18.24
N GLY A 97 20.68 -20.70 17.77
CA GLY A 97 20.64 -22.06 18.27
C GLY A 97 20.80 -22.03 19.77
N PHE A 98 19.75 -22.43 20.47
CA PHE A 98 19.81 -23.10 21.76
C PHE A 98 20.89 -22.58 22.73
N MET A 99 20.63 -21.45 23.39
CA MET A 99 21.28 -21.18 24.69
C MET A 99 20.58 -22.03 25.74
N GLY A 100 20.88 -23.33 25.72
CA GLY A 100 20.48 -24.26 26.76
C GLY A 100 21.01 -23.79 28.11
N ASN A 101 20.11 -23.78 29.10
CA ASN A 101 20.38 -23.60 30.52
C ASN A 101 21.70 -24.26 30.95
N GLY A 102 22.72 -23.44 31.19
CA GLY A 102 23.86 -23.80 32.03
C GLY A 102 23.56 -23.42 33.47
N ALA A 103 22.71 -24.20 34.13
CA ALA A 103 22.68 -24.22 35.59
C ALA A 103 23.95 -24.94 36.07
N ASN A 104 24.80 -24.25 36.82
CA ASN A 104 25.69 -24.77 37.85
C ASN A 104 26.01 -23.63 38.82
#